data_AF-A0A0Q5WVW0-F1
#
_entry.id   AF-A0A0Q5WVW0-F1
#
_cell.length_a   1.000
_cell.length_b   1.000
_cell.length_c   1.000
_cell.angle_alpha   90.00
_cell.angle_beta   90.00
_cell.angle_gamma   90.00
#
_symmetry.space_group_name_H-M   'P 1'
#
loop_
_entity.id
_entity.type
_entity.pdbx_description
1 polymer ?
#
loop_
_entity_poly.entity_id
_entity_poly.type
_entity_poly.pdbx_seq_one_letter_code
_entity_poly.pdbx_strand_id
1 'polypeptide(L)'
;MTDPLASLPMFATDKQIAVAIIGKERADLYVKTVIPQLMRKGFPQIDPLHGGRPVPLVRKFYDGYFGITVGFAATAPDGEERLGESLRRRKQKELKA
;
A
#
# COMPACT_ATOMS: atom_id res chain seq x y z
N MET A 1 -9.60 -20.62 -7.24
CA MET A 1 -8.28 -20.01 -7.48
C MET A 1 -7.47 -20.13 -6.19
N THR A 2 -6.27 -20.71 -6.24
CA THR A 2 -5.41 -20.86 -5.06
C THR A 2 -4.85 -19.50 -4.71
N ASP A 3 -5.14 -18.98 -3.52
CA ASP A 3 -4.54 -17.74 -3.03
C ASP A 3 -3.04 -17.98 -2.76
N PRO A 4 -2.12 -17.34 -3.52
CA PRO A 4 -0.69 -17.55 -3.36
C PRO A 4 -0.17 -17.10 -1.98
N LEU A 5 -0.89 -16.23 -1.28
CA LEU A 5 -0.51 -15.76 0.06
C LEU A 5 -1.04 -16.65 1.18
N ALA A 6 -1.92 -17.62 0.90
CA ALA A 6 -2.55 -18.46 1.91
C ALA A 6 -1.59 -19.38 2.67
N SER A 7 -0.45 -19.74 2.05
CA SER A 7 0.60 -20.55 2.68
C SER A 7 1.60 -19.73 3.50
N LEU A 8 1.46 -18.39 3.54
CA LEU A 8 2.37 -17.53 4.29
C LEU A 8 1.93 -17.38 5.76
N PRO A 9 2.88 -17.18 6.69
CA PRO A 9 2.57 -16.78 8.06
C PRO A 9 1.85 -15.42 8.11
N MET A 10 1.22 -15.10 9.24
CA MET A 10 0.50 -13.83 9.44
C MET A 10 1.36 -12.59 9.14
N PHE A 11 2.66 -12.67 9.46
CA PHE A 11 3.68 -11.70 9.08
C PHE A 11 4.75 -12.39 8.25
N ALA A 12 5.00 -11.90 7.05
CA ALA A 12 5.96 -12.49 6.13
C ALA A 12 7.01 -11.47 5.69
N THR A 13 8.21 -11.97 5.43
CA THR A 13 9.30 -11.15 4.88
C THR A 13 9.01 -10.76 3.43
N ASP A 14 9.65 -9.69 2.99
CA ASP A 14 9.59 -9.19 1.61
C ASP A 14 9.92 -10.28 0.60
N LYS A 15 10.91 -11.13 0.92
CA LYS A 15 11.30 -12.26 0.07
C LYS A 15 10.24 -13.34 0.02
N GLN A 16 9.61 -13.70 1.14
CA GLN A 16 8.51 -14.68 1.17
C GLN A 16 7.30 -14.19 0.37
N ILE A 17 6.94 -12.91 0.55
CA ILE A 17 5.85 -12.28 -0.22
C ILE A 17 6.19 -12.26 -1.70
N ALA A 18 7.42 -11.89 -2.08
CA ALA A 18 7.84 -11.88 -3.47
C ALA A 18 7.81 -13.28 -4.10
N VAL A 19 8.32 -14.31 -3.40
CA VAL A 19 8.28 -15.70 -3.88
C VAL A 19 6.83 -16.14 -4.11
N ALA A 20 5.92 -15.82 -3.19
CA ALA A 20 4.51 -16.16 -3.33
C ALA A 20 3.84 -15.49 -4.53
N ILE A 21 4.13 -14.20 -4.78
CA ILE A 21 3.43 -13.43 -5.84
C ILE A 21 4.02 -13.70 -7.23
N ILE A 22 5.34 -13.69 -7.36
CA ILE A 22 6.02 -13.65 -8.67
C ILE A 22 6.97 -14.84 -8.92
N GLY A 23 7.13 -15.72 -7.94
CA GLY A 23 8.02 -16.87 -7.99
C GLY A 23 9.46 -16.58 -7.54
N LYS A 24 10.20 -17.65 -7.23
CA LYS A 24 11.53 -17.60 -6.63
C LYS A 24 12.58 -16.91 -7.50
N GLU A 25 12.51 -17.09 -8.81
CA GLU A 25 13.53 -16.60 -9.75
C GLU A 25 13.62 -15.06 -9.80
N ARG A 26 12.49 -14.38 -9.63
CA ARG A 26 12.41 -12.92 -9.72
C ARG A 26 12.24 -12.24 -8.36
N ALA A 27 12.17 -13.02 -7.28
CA ALA A 27 11.91 -12.53 -5.93
C ALA A 27 12.92 -11.46 -5.48
N ASP A 28 14.21 -11.68 -5.72
CA ASP A 28 15.25 -10.74 -5.27
C ASP A 28 15.20 -9.40 -6.02
N LEU A 29 14.86 -9.41 -7.32
CA LEU A 29 14.68 -8.18 -8.10
C LEU A 29 13.47 -7.41 -7.61
N TYR A 30 12.36 -8.11 -7.35
CA TYR A 30 11.11 -7.52 -6.89
C TYR A 30 11.23 -6.82 -5.54
N VAL A 31 11.92 -7.46 -4.59
CA VAL A 31 12.19 -6.85 -3.28
C VAL A 31 13.01 -5.57 -3.43
N LYS A 32 14.00 -5.56 -4.33
CA LYS A 32 14.89 -4.41 -4.52
C LYS A 32 14.25 -3.26 -5.29
N THR A 33 13.46 -3.54 -6.32
CA THR A 33 13.00 -2.51 -7.26
C THR A 33 11.53 -2.21 -7.15
N VAL A 34 10.69 -3.22 -6.90
CA VAL A 34 9.23 -3.09 -6.94
C VAL A 34 8.67 -2.70 -5.58
N ILE A 35 9.10 -3.36 -4.49
CA ILE A 35 8.60 -3.04 -3.14
C ILE A 35 8.77 -1.56 -2.78
N PRO A 36 9.93 -0.89 -3.02
CA PRO A 36 10.06 0.54 -2.73
C PRO A 36 9.07 1.41 -3.51
N GLN A 37 8.73 1.03 -4.74
CA GLN A 37 7.74 1.74 -5.55
C GLN A 37 6.31 1.49 -5.05
N LEU A 38 6.00 0.25 -4.65
CA LEU A 38 4.70 -0.10 -4.07
C LEU A 38 4.50 0.59 -2.71
N MET A 39 5.54 0.73 -1.89
CA MET A 39 5.46 1.47 -0.62
C MET A 39 5.04 2.93 -0.84
N ARG A 40 5.50 3.58 -1.91
CA ARG A 40 5.05 4.93 -2.29
C ARG A 40 3.57 4.98 -2.71
N LYS A 41 2.99 3.84 -3.07
CA LYS A 41 1.58 3.67 -3.45
C LYS A 41 0.70 3.14 -2.31
N GLY A 42 1.23 3.07 -1.08
CA GLY A 42 0.48 2.60 0.09
C GLY A 42 0.64 1.11 0.39
N PHE A 43 1.67 0.45 -0.13
CA PHE A 43 1.97 -0.94 0.26
C PHE A 43 2.30 -1.02 1.76
N PRO A 44 1.80 -2.05 2.49
CA PRO A 44 1.97 -2.15 3.93
C PRO A 44 3.43 -2.11 4.36
N GLN A 45 3.75 -1.32 5.37
CA GLN A 45 5.11 -1.23 5.92
C GLN A 45 5.47 -2.50 6.73
N ILE A 46 6.76 -2.63 7.06
CA ILE A 46 7.23 -3.67 7.98
C ILE A 46 6.71 -3.34 9.37
N ASP A 47 6.12 -4.34 10.04
CA ASP A 47 5.67 -4.21 11.41
C ASP A 47 6.89 -4.23 12.36
N PRO A 48 7.08 -3.21 13.22
CA PRO A 48 8.24 -3.14 14.12
C PRO A 48 8.28 -4.24 15.18
N LEU A 49 7.13 -4.79 15.59
CA LEU A 49 7.04 -5.81 16.63
C LEU A 49 7.28 -7.22 16.07
N HIS A 50 6.85 -7.46 14.84
CA HIS A 50 6.88 -8.79 14.23
C HIS A 50 7.96 -8.94 13.15
N GLY A 51 8.63 -7.86 12.76
CA GLY A 51 9.76 -7.88 11.80
C GLY A 51 9.37 -8.31 10.38
N GLY A 52 8.07 -8.34 10.06
CA GLY A 52 7.53 -8.76 8.78
C GLY A 52 6.35 -7.90 8.35
N ARG A 53 5.92 -8.04 7.11
CA ARG A 53 4.73 -7.35 6.62
C ARG A 53 3.48 -8.18 6.90
N PRO A 54 2.40 -7.56 7.38
CA PRO A 54 1.15 -8.26 7.63
C PRO A 54 0.54 -8.75 6.31
N VAL A 55 0.52 -10.06 6.12
CA VAL A 55 0.02 -10.72 4.90
C VAL A 55 -1.45 -10.36 4.59
N PRO A 56 -2.35 -10.26 5.59
CA PRO A 56 -3.73 -9.83 5.31
C PRO A 56 -3.82 -8.43 4.70
N LEU A 57 -2.94 -7.49 5.07
CA LEU A 57 -2.92 -6.15 4.47
C LEU A 57 -2.32 -6.18 3.06
N VAL A 58 -1.32 -7.04 2.84
CA VAL A 58 -0.74 -7.26 1.51
C VAL A 58 -1.79 -7.81 0.55
N ARG A 59 -2.61 -8.76 1.00
CA ARG A 59 -3.75 -9.29 0.21
C ARG A 59 -4.72 -8.18 -0.16
N LYS A 60 -5.21 -7.41 0.82
CA LYS A 60 -6.11 -6.28 0.60
C LYS A 60 -5.54 -5.23 -0.35
N PHE A 61 -4.23 -4.97 -0.27
CA PHE A 61 -3.56 -4.07 -1.19
C PHE A 61 -3.67 -4.56 -2.63
N TYR A 62 -3.40 -5.83 -2.92
CA TYR A 62 -3.51 -6.36 -4.28
C TYR A 62 -4.95 -6.48 -4.78
N ASP A 63 -5.89 -6.77 -3.89
CA ASP A 63 -7.33 -6.78 -4.21
C ASP A 63 -7.80 -5.43 -4.76
N GLY A 64 -7.27 -4.33 -4.22
CA GLY A 64 -7.49 -2.97 -4.74
C GLY A 64 -6.59 -2.61 -5.91
N TYR A 65 -5.33 -3.06 -5.92
CA TYR A 65 -4.35 -2.75 -6.96
C TYR A 65 -4.73 -3.28 -8.35
N PHE A 66 -5.30 -4.48 -8.42
CA PHE A 66 -5.75 -5.08 -9.68
C PHE A 66 -7.18 -4.69 -10.07
N GLY A 67 -7.86 -3.87 -9.25
CA GLY A 67 -9.23 -3.43 -9.53
C GLY A 67 -10.28 -4.53 -9.49
N ILE A 68 -9.94 -5.75 -9.04
CA ILE A 68 -10.86 -6.90 -9.01
C ILE A 68 -12.00 -6.65 -7.99
N THR A 69 -11.74 -5.84 -6.95
CA THR A 69 -12.75 -5.44 -5.96
C THR A 69 -13.58 -4.21 -6.35
N VAL A 70 -13.28 -3.53 -7.47
CA VAL A 70 -14.09 -2.41 -7.98
C VAL A 70 -15.48 -2.90 -8.44
N GLY A 71 -15.67 -4.21 -8.62
CA GLY A 71 -16.97 -4.84 -8.83
C GLY A 71 -17.79 -5.17 -7.57
N PHE A 72 -17.25 -5.00 -6.35
CA PHE A 72 -17.95 -5.40 -5.11
C PHE A 72 -17.94 -4.38 -3.98
N ALA A 73 -17.11 -3.33 -4.05
CA ALA A 73 -17.15 -2.23 -3.08
C ALA A 73 -16.89 -0.90 -3.79
N ALA A 74 -17.88 -0.44 -4.57
CA ALA A 74 -17.94 0.94 -5.03
C ALA A 74 -18.25 1.87 -3.84
N THR A 75 -17.27 2.08 -2.98
CA THR A 75 -17.15 3.34 -2.23
C THR A 75 -15.76 3.85 -2.54
N ALA A 76 -15.66 4.73 -3.55
CA ALA A 76 -14.42 5.43 -3.82
C ALA A 76 -13.97 6.15 -2.53
N PRO A 77 -12.67 6.13 -2.15
CA PRO A 77 -12.20 7.04 -1.14
C PRO A 77 -12.40 8.46 -1.68
N ASP A 78 -13.30 9.20 -1.02
CA ASP A 78 -13.56 10.61 -1.29
C ASP A 78 -12.37 11.46 -0.81
N GLY A 79 -11.96 12.43 -1.63
CA GLY A 79 -11.13 13.55 -1.23
C GLY A 79 -9.63 13.41 -1.47
N GLU A 80 -9.17 14.02 -2.57
CA GLU A 80 -7.81 14.55 -2.66
C GLU A 80 -7.64 15.66 -1.60
N GLU A 81 -6.86 15.41 -0.55
CA GLU A 81 -6.63 16.39 0.52
C GLU A 81 -5.81 17.58 0.00
N ARG A 82 -6.50 18.65 -0.40
CA ARG A 82 -5.91 19.99 -0.64
C ARG A 82 -5.41 20.60 0.68
N LEU A 83 -4.23 20.20 1.13
CA LEU A 83 -3.53 20.76 2.31
C LEU A 83 -3.11 22.25 2.17
N GLY A 84 -3.43 22.93 1.06
CA GLY A 84 -2.94 24.29 0.75
C GLY A 84 -3.89 25.46 1.03
N GLU A 85 -5.18 25.24 1.28
CA GLU A 85 -6.15 26.36 1.33
C GLU A 85 -6.18 27.12 2.66
N SER A 86 -5.72 26.52 3.76
CA SER A 86 -5.71 27.15 5.09
C SER A 86 -4.73 28.34 5.19
N LEU A 87 -3.60 28.30 4.47
CA LEU A 87 -2.57 29.33 4.57
C LEU A 87 -2.91 30.64 3.83
N ARG A 88 -3.77 30.59 2.80
CA ARG A 88 -4.17 31.80 2.06
C ARG A 88 -5.12 32.71 2.84
N ARG A 89 -5.86 32.18 3.81
CA ARG A 89 -6.86 32.96 4.56
C ARG A 89 -6.23 33.89 5.60
N ARG A 90 -5.04 33.55 6.14
CA ARG A 90 -4.36 34.40 7.13
C ARG A 90 -3.78 35.68 6.52
N LYS A 91 -3.26 35.62 5.28
CA LYS A 91 -2.58 36.76 4.65
C LYS A 91 -3.52 37.87 4.17
N GLN A 92 -4.80 37.58 3.96
CA GLN A 92 -5.81 38.59 3.57
C GLN A 92 -6.34 39.40 4.76
N LYS A 93 -6.15 38.95 6.00
CA LYS A 93 -6.65 39.65 7.19
C LYS A 93 -5.71 40.75 7.69
N GLU A 94 -4.43 40.72 7.27
CA GLU A 94 -3.43 41.72 7.68
C GLU A 94 -3.33 42.94 6.74
N LEU A 95 -3.95 42.90 5.54
CA LEU A 95 -3.89 44.01 4.58
C LEU A 95 -5.08 44.99 4.68
N LYS A 96 -5.97 44.81 5.66
CA LYS A 96 -7.17 45.62 5.89
C LYS A 96 -7.36 46.04 7.36
N ALA A 97 -6.28 46.15 8.11
CA ALA A 97 -6.27 46.77 9.44
C ALA A 97 -5.57 48.13 9.36
#